data_AF-A0A2B7WQ51-F1
#
_entry.id   AF-A0A2B7WQ51-F1
#
_cell.length_a   1.000
_cell.length_b   1.000
_cell.length_c   1.000
_cell.angle_alpha   90.00
_cell.angle_beta   90.00
_cell.angle_gamma   90.00
#
_symmetry.space_group_name_H-M   'P 1'
#
loop_
_entity.id
_entity.type
_entity.pdbx_description
1 polymer ?
#
loop_
_entity_poly.entity_id
_entity_poly.type
_entity_poly.pdbx_seq_one_letter_code
_entity_poly.pdbx_strand_id
1 'polypeptide(L)'
;MIDTKSQEVRPVDDQVYSKMEDVADELPDSSPRFILLSYPLTLTSGRLSVPYVLLYYLPENCNPSSRMMYAGAVELMRNTAEVNKVIEVDSESDVIDIEAKLQSAD
;
A
#
# COMPACT_ATOMS: atom_id res chain seq x y z
N MET A 1 7.03 -7.10 3.98
CA MET A 1 6.64 -7.39 5.37
C MET A 1 7.72 -6.97 6.35
N ILE A 2 7.38 -6.74 7.62
CA ILE A 2 8.36 -6.48 8.68
C ILE A 2 8.65 -7.78 9.42
N ASP A 3 9.91 -8.20 9.46
CA ASP A 3 10.34 -9.36 10.24
C ASP A 3 10.31 -9.02 11.74
N THR A 4 9.55 -9.79 12.54
CA THR A 4 9.36 -9.48 13.96
C THR A 4 10.58 -9.76 14.83
N LYS A 5 11.57 -10.51 14.33
CA LYS A 5 12.81 -10.84 15.04
C LYS A 5 13.92 -9.85 14.70
N SER A 6 14.13 -9.55 13.42
CA SER A 6 15.18 -8.61 13.00
C SER A 6 14.72 -7.16 12.96
N GLN A 7 13.40 -6.91 13.00
CA GLN A 7 12.78 -5.58 12.86
C GLN A 7 13.10 -4.90 11.52
N GLU A 8 13.46 -5.69 10.50
CA GLU A 8 13.76 -5.17 9.17
C GLU A 8 12.54 -5.24 8.27
N VAL A 9 12.38 -4.22 7.43
CA VAL A 9 11.42 -4.27 6.33
C VAL A 9 12.02 -5.04 5.17
N ARG A 10 11.34 -6.08 4.71
CA ARG A 10 11.76 -6.95 3.61
C ARG A 10 10.63 -7.11 2.60
N PRO A 11 10.92 -7.30 1.30
CA PRO A 11 9.90 -7.74 0.35
C PRO A 11 9.30 -9.07 0.82
N VAL A 12 8.01 -9.30 0.50
CA VAL A 12 7.35 -10.58 0.78
C VAL A 12 7.88 -11.64 -0.19
N ASP A 13 7.97 -11.27 -1.45
CA ASP A 13 8.48 -12.03 -2.58
C ASP A 13 9.00 -11.06 -3.67
N ASP A 14 9.42 -11.62 -4.81
CA ASP A 14 9.85 -10.86 -5.99
C ASP A 14 8.71 -10.64 -7.01
N GLN A 15 7.45 -10.87 -6.63
CA GLN A 15 6.31 -10.79 -7.52
C GLN A 15 5.88 -9.34 -7.76
N VAL A 16 5.70 -9.00 -9.04
CA VAL A 16 5.17 -7.71 -9.47
C VAL A 16 3.79 -7.92 -10.06
N TYR A 17 2.80 -7.21 -9.51
CA TYR A 17 1.42 -7.31 -9.94
C TYR A 17 1.09 -6.21 -10.96
N SER A 18 0.24 -6.55 -11.92
CA SER A 18 -0.26 -5.61 -12.95
C SER A 18 -1.75 -5.31 -12.83
N LYS A 19 -2.45 -6.00 -11.93
CA LYS A 19 -3.89 -5.89 -11.68
C LYS A 19 -4.13 -5.72 -10.20
N MET A 20 -5.09 -4.88 -9.83
CA MET A 20 -5.38 -4.60 -8.42
C MET A 20 -6.10 -5.77 -7.75
N GLU A 21 -6.88 -6.53 -8.51
CA GLU A 21 -7.56 -7.74 -8.06
C GLU A 21 -6.55 -8.80 -7.63
N ASP A 22 -5.51 -9.03 -8.43
CA ASP A 22 -4.44 -9.98 -8.09
C ASP A 22 -3.69 -9.55 -6.82
N VAL A 23 -3.54 -8.23 -6.58
CA VAL A 23 -2.95 -7.72 -5.33
C VAL A 23 -3.87 -8.00 -4.17
N ALA A 24 -5.17 -7.69 -4.32
CA ALA A 24 -6.16 -7.86 -3.27
C ALA A 24 -6.29 -9.32 -2.83
N ASP A 25 -6.33 -10.26 -3.78
CA ASP A 25 -6.46 -11.71 -3.52
C ASP A 25 -5.26 -12.28 -2.73
N GLU A 26 -4.07 -11.66 -2.83
CA GLU A 26 -2.85 -12.08 -2.14
C GLU A 26 -2.67 -11.38 -0.78
N LEU A 27 -3.54 -10.43 -0.42
CA LEU A 27 -3.44 -9.73 0.85
C LEU A 27 -3.89 -10.61 2.02
N PRO A 28 -3.17 -10.58 3.15
CA PRO A 28 -3.52 -11.39 4.30
C PRO A 28 -4.58 -10.71 5.18
N ASP A 29 -5.63 -11.45 5.53
CA ASP A 29 -6.74 -11.00 6.39
C ASP A 29 -6.36 -10.43 7.77
N SER A 30 -5.20 -10.81 8.29
CA SER A 30 -4.85 -10.56 9.70
C SER A 30 -3.50 -9.87 9.90
N SER A 31 -2.85 -9.39 8.84
CA SER A 31 -1.55 -8.73 8.99
C SER A 31 -1.36 -7.53 8.06
N PRO A 32 -0.75 -6.43 8.52
CA PRO A 32 -0.60 -5.24 7.68
C PRO A 32 0.39 -5.48 6.55
N ARG A 33 0.24 -4.70 5.48
CA ARG A 33 1.15 -4.72 4.33
C ARG A 33 1.44 -3.29 3.84
N PHE A 34 2.67 -3.12 3.39
CA PHE A 34 3.10 -1.95 2.62
C PHE A 34 3.16 -2.36 1.17
N ILE A 35 2.47 -1.62 0.30
CA ILE A 35 2.40 -1.91 -1.13
C ILE A 35 2.86 -0.64 -1.85
N LEU A 36 3.95 -0.74 -2.60
CA LEU A 36 4.40 0.33 -3.46
C LEU A 36 3.66 0.22 -4.79
N LEU A 37 2.91 1.25 -5.15
CA LEU A 37 2.04 1.25 -6.31
C LEU A 37 2.40 2.40 -7.25
N SER A 38 2.68 2.05 -8.50
CA SER A 38 2.73 2.97 -9.63
C SER A 38 1.46 2.77 -10.46
N TYR A 39 0.49 3.68 -10.33
CA TYR A 39 -0.82 3.50 -10.95
C TYR A 39 -0.98 4.43 -12.16
N PRO A 40 -1.08 3.93 -13.40
CA PRO A 40 -1.34 4.79 -14.55
C PRO A 40 -2.79 5.28 -14.53
N LEU A 41 -3.00 6.60 -14.54
CA LEU A 41 -4.32 7.19 -14.72
C LEU A 41 -4.31 8.40 -15.66
N THR A 42 -5.49 8.69 -16.20
CA THR A 42 -5.74 9.93 -16.93
C THR A 42 -6.46 10.90 -16.01
N LEU A 43 -5.83 12.04 -15.74
CA LEU A 43 -6.45 13.11 -14.96
C LEU A 43 -7.64 13.71 -15.73
N THR A 44 -8.54 14.40 -15.03
CA THR A 44 -9.70 15.09 -15.63
C THR A 44 -9.31 16.13 -16.68
N SER A 45 -8.07 16.64 -16.62
CA SER A 45 -7.48 17.52 -17.63
C SER A 45 -7.08 16.82 -18.95
N GLY A 46 -7.18 15.49 -19.02
CA GLY A 46 -6.69 14.66 -20.13
C GLY A 46 -5.20 14.34 -20.05
N ARG A 47 -4.49 14.79 -19.00
CA ARG A 47 -3.07 14.50 -18.80
C ARG A 47 -2.88 13.08 -18.26
N LEU A 48 -1.96 12.34 -18.87
CA LEU A 48 -1.48 11.07 -18.33
C LEU A 48 -0.56 11.30 -17.12
N SER A 49 -0.83 10.59 -16.05
CA SER A 49 -0.05 10.59 -14.82
C SER A 49 0.17 9.16 -14.33
N VAL A 50 1.29 8.94 -13.63
CA VAL A 50 1.60 7.68 -12.95
C VAL A 50 2.01 8.03 -11.52
N PRO A 51 1.05 8.37 -10.63
CA PRO A 51 1.34 8.54 -9.22
C PRO A 51 2.04 7.32 -8.65
N TYR A 52 3.12 7.60 -7.94
CA TYR A 52 3.86 6.63 -7.16
C TYR A 52 3.53 6.83 -5.68
N VAL A 53 2.81 5.86 -5.12
CA VAL A 53 2.19 5.93 -3.79
C VAL A 53 2.51 4.68 -2.96
N LEU A 54 2.42 4.83 -1.65
CA LEU A 54 2.44 3.73 -0.71
C LEU A 54 1.00 3.44 -0.25
N LEU A 55 0.50 2.25 -0.53
CA LEU A 55 -0.70 1.76 0.14
C LEU A 55 -0.28 1.16 1.47
N TYR A 56 -0.85 1.70 2.54
CA TYR A 56 -0.74 1.16 3.88
C TYR A 56 -1.98 0.33 4.17
N TYR A 57 -1.89 -0.97 3.86
CA TYR A 57 -2.95 -1.93 4.09
C TYR A 57 -2.98 -2.35 5.57
N LEU A 58 -4.12 -2.09 6.22
CA LEU A 58 -4.32 -2.32 7.64
C LEU A 58 -5.66 -3.03 7.88
N PRO A 59 -5.69 -4.38 7.80
CA PRO A 59 -6.93 -5.12 7.98
C PRO A 59 -7.45 -5.00 9.41
N GLU A 60 -8.77 -5.01 9.57
CA GLU A 60 -9.42 -4.87 10.88
C GLU A 60 -8.96 -5.93 11.88
N ASN A 61 -8.79 -7.17 11.42
CA ASN A 61 -8.40 -8.33 12.23
C ASN A 61 -6.91 -8.38 12.59
N CYS A 62 -6.13 -7.33 12.28
CA CYS A 62 -4.72 -7.25 12.63
C CYS A 62 -4.50 -7.18 14.15
N ASN A 63 -3.57 -7.99 14.65
CA ASN A 63 -3.15 -7.91 16.06
C ASN A 63 -2.55 -6.52 16.41
N PRO A 64 -2.74 -6.00 17.64
CA PRO A 64 -2.30 -4.65 18.01
C PRO A 64 -0.79 -4.42 17.89
N SER A 65 0.03 -5.42 18.21
CA SER A 65 1.49 -5.30 18.15
C SER A 65 1.99 -5.08 16.72
N SER A 66 1.44 -5.79 15.75
CA SER A 66 1.79 -5.64 14.33
C SER A 66 1.31 -4.30 13.79
N ARG A 67 0.09 -3.87 14.17
CA ARG A 67 -0.44 -2.54 13.84
C ARG A 67 0.50 -1.43 14.31
N MET A 68 0.97 -1.51 15.55
CA MET A 68 1.90 -0.52 16.11
C MET A 68 3.27 -0.56 15.41
N MET A 69 3.79 -1.75 15.11
CA MET A 69 5.06 -1.91 14.41
C MET A 69 5.02 -1.30 13.01
N TYR A 70 3.96 -1.53 12.25
CA TYR A 70 3.79 -0.92 10.93
C TYR A 70 3.56 0.58 11.03
N ALA A 71 2.75 1.06 11.97
CA ALA A 71 2.56 2.50 12.18
C ALA A 71 3.90 3.23 12.44
N GLY A 72 4.81 2.63 13.21
CA GLY A 72 6.15 3.18 13.44
C GLY A 72 7.07 3.12 12.21
N ALA A 73 6.81 2.22 11.27
CA ALA A 73 7.61 2.02 10.06
C ALA A 73 7.08 2.77 8.82
N VAL A 74 5.85 3.33 8.86
CA VAL A 74 5.25 4.06 7.73
C VAL A 74 6.15 5.17 7.22
N GLU A 75 6.63 6.05 8.10
CA GLU A 75 7.48 7.18 7.68
C GLU A 75 8.85 6.70 7.18
N LEU A 76 9.41 5.65 7.77
CA LEU A 76 10.64 5.04 7.27
C LEU A 76 10.45 4.55 5.84
N MET A 77 9.36 3.82 5.58
CA MET A 77 9.05 3.32 4.23
C MET A 77 8.76 4.43 3.25
N ARG A 78 7.98 5.45 3.66
CA ARG A 78 7.69 6.61 2.83
C ARG A 78 8.96 7.32 2.37
N ASN A 79 9.87 7.61 3.30
CA ASN A 79 11.11 8.32 3.00
C ASN A 79 12.09 7.46 2.20
N THR A 80 12.20 6.16 2.52
CA THR A 80 13.11 5.24 1.81
C THR A 80 12.66 4.97 0.38
N ALA A 81 11.35 4.82 0.18
CA ALA A 81 10.80 4.59 -1.14
C ALA A 81 10.57 5.89 -1.93
N GLU A 82 10.69 7.07 -1.33
CA GLU A 82 10.44 8.38 -1.97
C GLU A 82 9.04 8.50 -2.60
N VAL A 83 8.03 7.92 -1.96
CA VAL A 83 6.63 8.02 -2.43
C VAL A 83 6.06 9.41 -2.16
N ASN A 84 5.24 9.89 -3.08
CA ASN A 84 4.62 11.22 -2.96
C ASN A 84 3.46 11.24 -1.96
N LYS A 85 2.77 10.11 -1.79
CA LYS A 85 1.57 9.99 -0.97
C LYS A 85 1.51 8.62 -0.30
N VAL A 86 1.00 8.60 0.93
CA VAL A 86 0.59 7.38 1.63
C VAL A 86 -0.93 7.33 1.66
N ILE A 87 -1.51 6.18 1.33
CA ILE A 87 -2.95 5.96 1.31
C ILE A 87 -3.26 4.80 2.24
N GLU A 88 -4.05 5.06 3.28
CA GLU A 88 -4.53 4.01 4.17
C GLU A 88 -5.72 3.28 3.52
N VAL A 89 -5.65 1.95 3.57
CA VAL A 89 -6.66 1.04 3.05
C VAL A 89 -6.86 -0.08 4.06
N ASP A 90 -8.10 -0.43 4.38
CA ASP A 90 -8.42 -1.43 5.42
C ASP A 90 -9.03 -2.72 4.87
N SER A 91 -9.37 -2.72 3.59
CA SER A 91 -10.10 -3.79 2.91
C SER A 91 -9.57 -4.01 1.50
N GLU A 92 -9.85 -5.19 0.95
CA GLU A 92 -9.54 -5.54 -0.44
C GLU A 92 -10.29 -4.65 -1.43
N SER A 93 -11.55 -4.32 -1.13
CA SER A 93 -12.35 -3.37 -1.94
C SER A 93 -11.67 -2.01 -2.05
N ASP A 94 -11.10 -1.51 -0.95
CA ASP A 94 -10.37 -0.24 -0.95
C ASP A 94 -9.11 -0.26 -1.82
N VAL A 95 -8.50 -1.44 -1.98
CA VAL A 95 -7.34 -1.65 -2.85
C VAL A 95 -7.77 -1.68 -4.32
N ILE A 96 -8.88 -2.34 -4.62
CA ILE A 96 -9.44 -2.39 -5.98
C ILE A 96 -9.92 -0.99 -6.42
N ASP A 97 -10.61 -0.27 -5.52
CA ASP A 97 -11.17 1.06 -5.77
C ASP A 97 -10.15 2.21 -5.59
N ILE A 98 -8.84 1.90 -5.62
CA ILE A 98 -7.78 2.87 -5.34
C ILE A 98 -7.78 4.05 -6.32
N GLU A 99 -8.25 3.84 -7.55
CA GLU A 99 -8.33 4.88 -8.57
C GLU A 99 -9.18 6.08 -8.09
N ALA A 100 -10.30 5.82 -7.41
CA ALA A 100 -11.15 6.87 -6.87
C ALA A 100 -10.43 7.71 -5.78
N LYS A 101 -9.59 7.05 -4.96
CA LYS A 101 -8.76 7.71 -3.94
C LYS A 101 -7.57 8.48 -4.53
N LEU A 102 -7.13 8.11 -5.73
CA LEU A 102 -6.07 8.80 -6.47
C LEU A 102 -6.61 10.03 -7.23
N GLN A 103 -7.82 9.94 -7.81
CA GLN A 103 -8.45 11.05 -8.52
C GLN A 103 -8.96 12.17 -7.60
N SER A 104 -9.33 11.84 -6.36
CA SER A 104 -9.82 12.82 -5.37
C SER A 104 -8.71 13.62 -4.67
N ALA A 105 -7.45 13.43 -5.08
CA ALA A 105 -6.27 13.99 -4.41
C ALA A 105 -5.74 15.31 -5.02
N ASP A 106 -6.42 15.86 -6.02
CA ASP A 106 -6.11 17.15 -6.66
C ASP A 106 -7.09 18.26 -6.23
#